data_AF-A0A4Q1ALW3-F1
#
_entry.id   AF-A0A4Q1ALW3-F1
#
_cell.length_a   1.000
_cell.length_b   1.000
_cell.length_c   1.000
_cell.angle_alpha   90.00
_cell.angle_beta   90.00
_cell.angle_gamma   90.00
#
_symmetry.space_group_name_H-M   'P 1'
#
loop_
_entity.id
_entity.type
_entity.pdbx_description
1 polymer ?
#
loop_
_entity_poly.entity_id
_entity_poly.type
_entity_poly.pdbx_seq_one_letter_code
_entity_poly.pdbx_strand_id
1 'polypeptide(L)'
;MQGSSADLISSLLPLVALFAIFYFLIIRPQQKQAKQHKQMIAELKKSDKIVTNGGLMVEITKVEDEFLLVKNHDGSEMKLAKEFVAKLLD
;
A
#
# COMPACT_ATOMS: atom_id res chain seq x y z
N MET A 1 41.29 23.07 20.73
CA MET A 1 39.98 22.50 21.13
C MET A 1 39.96 21.03 20.72
N GLN A 2 40.32 20.12 21.62
CA GLN A 2 40.14 18.68 21.39
C GLN A 2 38.68 18.37 21.71
N GLY A 3 37.84 18.30 20.68
CA GLY A 3 36.47 17.78 20.83
C GLY A 3 36.59 16.30 21.19
N SER A 4 36.22 15.95 22.42
CA SER A 4 36.25 14.57 22.88
C SER A 4 35.26 13.77 22.03
N SER A 5 35.67 12.63 21.47
CA SER A 5 34.76 11.75 20.70
C SER A 5 33.53 11.31 21.52
N ALA A 6 33.63 11.36 22.85
CA ALA A 6 32.50 11.15 23.77
C ALA A 6 31.41 12.23 23.63
N ASP A 7 31.80 13.49 23.37
CA ASP A 7 30.86 14.60 23.19
C ASP A 7 30.12 14.49 21.85
N LEU A 8 30.75 13.92 20.82
CA LEU A 8 30.12 13.66 19.53
C LEU A 8 29.08 12.52 19.63
N ILE A 9 29.39 11.45 20.34
CA ILE A 9 28.42 10.35 20.57
C ILE A 9 27.24 10.86 21.42
N SER A 10 27.51 11.64 22.47
CA SER A 10 26.48 12.23 23.33
C SER A 10 25.55 13.19 22.58
N SER A 11 26.10 14.03 21.71
CA SER A 11 25.32 15.00 20.92
C SER A 11 24.53 14.39 19.77
N LEU A 12 24.97 13.24 19.22
CA LEU A 12 24.24 12.52 18.17
C LEU A 12 23.15 11.59 18.73
N LEU A 13 23.20 11.24 20.02
CA LEU A 13 22.26 10.32 20.65
C LEU A 13 20.78 10.77 20.54
N PRO A 14 20.43 12.05 20.80
CA PRO A 14 19.06 12.55 20.61
C PRO A 14 18.60 12.51 19.15
N LEU A 15 19.51 12.74 18.20
CA LEU A 15 19.20 12.73 16.77
C LEU A 15 18.90 11.30 16.29
N VAL A 16 19.73 10.33 16.69
CA VAL A 16 19.51 8.91 16.39
C VAL A 16 18.22 8.41 17.05
N ALA A 17 17.93 8.82 18.29
CA ALA A 17 16.67 8.48 18.96
C ALA A 17 15.44 9.02 18.21
N LEU A 18 15.50 10.27 17.72
CA LEU A 18 14.43 10.86 16.91
C LEU A 18 14.21 10.10 15.59
N PHE A 19 15.29 9.77 14.87
CA PHE A 19 15.20 8.95 13.66
C PHE A 19 14.64 7.56 13.94
N ALA A 20 15.03 6.94 15.06
CA ALA A 20 14.49 5.64 15.47
C ALA A 20 12.97 5.72 15.73
N ILE A 21 12.49 6.79 16.37
CA ILE A 21 11.06 7.02 16.61
C ILE A 21 10.31 7.21 15.28
N PHE A 22 10.76 8.11 14.41
CA PHE A 22 10.09 8.32 13.11
C PHE A 22 10.14 7.08 12.23
N TYR A 23 11.23 6.31 12.25
CA TYR A 23 11.34 5.03 11.54
C TYR A 23 10.28 4.05 12.04
N PHE A 24 10.14 3.89 13.35
CA PHE A 24 9.15 2.98 13.92
C PHE A 24 7.71 3.45 13.68
N LEU A 25 7.44 4.76 13.72
CA LEU A 25 6.10 5.32 13.58
C LEU A 25 5.62 5.47 12.14
N ILE A 26 6.49 5.69 11.16
CA ILE A 26 6.07 5.95 9.77
C ILE A 26 6.42 4.77 8.86
N ILE A 27 7.69 4.35 8.85
CA ILE A 27 8.20 3.36 7.89
C ILE A 27 7.58 1.99 8.17
N ARG A 28 7.51 1.57 9.44
CA ARG A 28 6.90 0.29 9.82
C ARG A 28 5.42 0.18 9.41
N PRO A 29 4.52 1.13 9.74
CA PRO A 29 3.12 1.03 9.29
C PRO A 29 2.98 1.17 7.78
N GLN A 30 3.79 1.98 7.10
CA GLN A 30 3.76 2.10 5.65
C GLN A 30 4.11 0.78 4.96
N GLN A 31 5.15 0.08 5.43
CA GLN A 31 5.50 -1.26 4.95
C GLN A 31 4.37 -2.27 5.18
N LYS A 32 3.70 -2.20 6.34
CA LYS A 32 2.56 -3.08 6.65
C LYS A 32 1.40 -2.84 5.69
N GLN A 33 1.02 -1.59 5.43
CA GLN A 33 -0.07 -1.24 4.50
C GLN A 33 0.26 -1.68 3.06
N ALA A 34 1.49 -1.43 2.58
CA ALA A 34 1.91 -1.86 1.26
C ALA A 34 1.88 -3.38 1.09
N LYS A 35 2.30 -4.14 2.12
CA LYS A 35 2.22 -5.60 2.13
C LYS A 35 0.77 -6.08 2.12
N GLN A 36 -0.10 -5.49 2.93
CA GLN A 36 -1.52 -5.83 2.98
C GLN A 36 -2.22 -5.56 1.64
N HIS A 37 -1.93 -4.42 1.00
CA HIS A 37 -2.48 -4.09 -0.30
C HIS A 37 -2.03 -5.08 -1.39
N LYS A 38 -0.75 -5.46 -1.42
CA LYS A 38 -0.24 -6.49 -2.33
C LYS A 38 -0.90 -7.85 -2.10
N GLN A 39 -1.14 -8.24 -0.84
CA GLN A 39 -1.83 -9.48 -0.50
C GLN A 39 -3.29 -9.45 -0.96
N MET A 40 -4.01 -8.35 -0.71
CA MET A 40 -5.39 -8.18 -1.16
C MET A 40 -5.50 -8.31 -2.69
N ILE A 41 -4.63 -7.65 -3.45
CA ILE A 41 -4.60 -7.77 -4.92
C ILE A 41 -4.34 -9.21 -5.37
N ALA A 42 -3.46 -9.93 -4.68
CA ALA A 42 -3.14 -11.33 -5.02
C ALA A 42 -4.28 -12.30 -4.71
N GLU A 43 -5.15 -11.95 -3.78
CA GLU A 43 -6.32 -12.76 -3.38
C GLU A 43 -7.57 -12.49 -4.24
N LEU A 44 -7.53 -11.46 -5.11
CA LEU A 44 -8.64 -11.15 -6.01
C LEU A 44 -8.89 -12.28 -7.01
N LYS A 45 -10.16 -12.63 -7.17
CA LYS A 45 -10.62 -13.69 -8.06
C LYS A 45 -11.76 -13.19 -8.95
N LYS A 46 -12.09 -14.00 -9.96
CA LYS A 46 -13.25 -13.77 -10.81
C LYS A 46 -14.53 -13.72 -9.95
N SER A 47 -15.45 -12.82 -10.32
CA SER A 47 -16.71 -12.52 -9.65
C SER A 47 -16.60 -11.78 -8.32
N ASP A 48 -15.40 -11.37 -7.90
CA ASP A 48 -15.25 -10.44 -6.80
C ASP A 48 -15.78 -9.05 -7.19
N LYS A 49 -16.49 -8.41 -6.26
CA LYS A 49 -16.90 -7.01 -6.38
C LYS A 49 -15.85 -6.15 -5.70
N ILE A 50 -15.38 -5.13 -6.39
CA ILE A 50 -14.35 -4.25 -5.87
C ILE A 50 -14.78 -2.80 -6.00
N VAL A 51 -14.22 -1.96 -5.13
CA VAL A 51 -14.27 -0.50 -5.30
C VAL A 51 -12.88 -0.01 -5.74
N THR A 52 -12.87 0.84 -6.75
CA THR A 52 -11.64 1.49 -7.24
C THR A 52 -11.30 2.71 -6.38
N ASN A 53 -10.06 3.20 -6.47
CA ASN A 53 -9.65 4.46 -5.81
C ASN A 53 -10.48 5.68 -6.25
N GLY A 54 -11.12 5.62 -7.44
CA GLY A 54 -12.04 6.64 -7.93
C GLY A 54 -13.48 6.50 -7.43
N GLY A 55 -13.79 5.49 -6.62
CA GLY A 55 -15.13 5.23 -6.08
C GLY A 55 -16.05 4.40 -6.98
N LEU A 56 -15.56 3.90 -8.12
CA LEU A 56 -16.33 3.02 -9.00
C LEU A 56 -16.47 1.63 -8.39
N MET A 57 -17.69 1.08 -8.36
CA MET A 57 -17.98 -0.28 -7.93
C MET A 57 -18.19 -1.18 -9.15
N VAL A 58 -17.36 -2.20 -9.29
CA VAL A 58 -17.32 -3.07 -10.47
C VAL A 58 -17.13 -4.52 -10.06
N GLU A 59 -17.46 -5.46 -10.95
CA GLU A 59 -17.25 -6.89 -10.74
C GLU A 59 -16.12 -7.41 -11.65
N ILE A 60 -15.20 -8.19 -11.10
CA ILE A 60 -14.08 -8.77 -11.86
C ILE A 60 -14.57 -9.89 -12.77
N THR A 61 -14.35 -9.76 -14.07
CA THR A 61 -14.66 -10.81 -15.06
C THR A 61 -13.44 -11.68 -15.38
N LYS A 62 -12.23 -11.11 -15.32
CA LYS A 62 -10.97 -11.84 -15.51
C LYS A 62 -9.82 -11.18 -14.73
N VAL A 63 -8.93 -11.99 -14.18
CA VAL A 63 -7.69 -11.56 -13.54
C VAL A 63 -6.54 -11.84 -14.49
N GLU A 64 -5.79 -10.80 -14.87
CA GLU A 64 -4.52 -10.89 -15.62
C GLU A 64 -3.37 -10.46 -14.70
N ASP A 65 -2.12 -10.52 -15.14
CA ASP A 65 -0.98 -10.19 -14.29
C ASP A 65 -0.91 -8.70 -13.91
N GLU A 66 -1.07 -7.80 -14.89
CA GLU A 66 -0.95 -6.34 -14.67
C GLU A 66 -2.30 -5.63 -14.47
N PHE A 67 -3.38 -6.18 -15.01
CA PHE A 67 -4.71 -5.56 -14.98
C PHE A 67 -5.82 -6.57 -14.68
N LEU A 68 -7.01 -6.05 -14.41
CA LEU A 68 -8.25 -6.80 -14.22
C LEU A 68 -9.20 -6.39 -15.34
N LEU A 69 -9.87 -7.35 -15.95
CA LEU A 69 -11.08 -7.05 -16.72
C LEU A 69 -12.23 -6.98 -15.72
N VAL A 70 -12.94 -5.86 -15.74
CA VAL A 70 -14.05 -5.60 -14.85
C VAL A 70 -15.27 -5.21 -15.66
N LYS A 71 -16.45 -5.62 -15.21
CA LYS A 71 -17.73 -5.22 -15.78
C LYS A 71 -18.42 -4.21 -14.86
N ASN A 72 -19.00 -3.19 -15.48
CA ASN A 72 -19.96 -2.30 -14.83
C ASN A 72 -21.36 -2.93 -14.79
N HIS A 73 -22.25 -2.31 -14.03
CA HIS A 73 -23.66 -2.71 -13.96
C HIS A 73 -24.38 -2.58 -15.32
N ASP A 74 -23.93 -1.69 -16.21
CA ASP A 74 -24.46 -1.53 -17.56
C ASP A 74 -23.97 -2.61 -18.56
N GLY A 75 -23.12 -3.54 -18.10
CA GLY A 75 -22.54 -4.60 -18.92
C GLY A 75 -21.31 -4.17 -19.73
N SER A 76 -20.87 -2.91 -19.61
CA SER A 76 -19.61 -2.48 -20.23
C SER A 76 -18.41 -3.12 -19.54
N GLU A 77 -17.45 -3.60 -20.34
CA GLU A 77 -16.19 -4.13 -19.85
C GLU A 77 -15.07 -3.12 -20.02
N MET A 78 -14.19 -3.04 -19.01
CA MET A 78 -13.01 -2.18 -19.04
C MET A 78 -11.82 -2.85 -18.37
N LYS A 79 -10.63 -2.35 -18.69
CA LYS A 79 -9.39 -2.75 -18.02
C LYS A 79 -9.14 -1.82 -16.84
N LEU A 80 -9.00 -2.40 -15.66
CA LEU A 80 -8.63 -1.71 -14.44
C LEU A 80 -7.22 -2.16 -14.03
N ALA A 81 -6.28 -1.23 -13.88
CA ALA A 81 -4.97 -1.57 -13.33
C ALA A 81 -5.11 -1.95 -11.85
N LYS A 82 -4.44 -3.02 -11.44
CA LYS A 82 -4.57 -3.60 -10.09
C LYS A 82 -4.22 -2.63 -8.97
N GLU A 83 -3.28 -1.72 -9.22
CA GLU A 83 -2.86 -0.65 -8.31
C GLU A 83 -3.96 0.37 -7.97
N PHE A 84 -5.03 0.43 -8.76
CA PHE A 84 -6.18 1.31 -8.51
C PHE A 84 -7.35 0.63 -7.79
N VAL A 85 -7.15 -0.59 -7.25
CA VAL A 85 -8.14 -1.27 -6.42
C VAL A 85 -8.05 -0.77 -4.98
N ALA A 86 -9.09 -0.10 -4.49
CA ALA A 86 -9.13 0.40 -3.12
C ALA A 86 -9.47 -0.71 -2.12
N LYS A 87 -10.54 -1.47 -2.39
CA LYS A 87 -11.05 -2.49 -1.47
C LYS A 87 -11.86 -3.57 -2.20
N LEU A 88 -11.79 -4.79 -1.68
CA LEU A 88 -12.76 -5.84 -1.95
C LEU A 88 -14.08 -5.57 -1.19
N LEU A 89 -15.21 -5.73 -1.87
CA LEU A 89 -16.56 -5.66 -1.31
C LEU A 89 -17.01 -7.09 -0.99
N ASP A 90 -17.55 -7.29 0.21
CA ASP A 90 -18.12 -8.57 0.66
C ASP A 90 -19.42 -8.92 -0.08
#